data_AF-A0A8X8ZEY7-F1
#
_entry.id   AF-A0A8X8ZEY7-F1
#
_cell.length_a   1.000
_cell.length_b   1.000
_cell.length_c   1.000
_cell.angle_alpha   90.00
_cell.angle_beta   90.00
_cell.angle_gamma   90.00
#
_symmetry.space_group_name_H-M   'P 1'
#
loop_
_entity.id
_entity.type
_entity.pdbx_description
1 polymer ?
#
loop_
_entity_poly.entity_id
_entity_poly.type
_entity_poly.pdbx_seq_one_letter_code
_entity_poly.pdbx_strand_id
1 'polypeptide(L)'
;MAPIDPHTYTDSTHPLTTHISLSFYFYFDFPSSTISSSSLLSLSAPHSGPLTLDTRSLSISAAIDPDPLLPLPFPGPHPRPIPHPHPLKPINPPPPLQNGAVRLRPAVAPAASDAQRVPPVRLHPVPGRPRAVHLPLPGHAGRADQVYSEDVPEVLDAAAREFAETEEMIEVGEGLFGPYEWERFHTCIAHELAHSWTGNLITNKSNDHAWLNEGFTTYAERRIVEVVQGKERANLNIGIGVDPDDISSRVPYEKGFQFLWRIERGSINTDMFLDFLKANIPGIEDQIDLNVWTEGTGIPPDAMEPVSDIYTNIVSLANEFKSGRIPNEDEVAQWGGQEWELCLENLPKSVEAPQLVALDKRYRLAESRDYEVKVAFLQRAVVSRCTSYYNEVEKTLKEVGRMKYLRPLYTALVQGAGRDGEKMFTRRIFSEACVGYHPI
;
A
#
# COMPACT_ATOMS: atom_id res chain seq x y z
N MET A 1 -13.21 16.30 26.81
CA MET A 1 -12.41 15.11 26.48
C MET A 1 -12.95 14.56 25.18
N ALA A 2 -12.35 14.95 24.07
CA ALA A 2 -12.63 14.38 22.76
C ALA A 2 -11.31 13.79 22.25
N PRO A 3 -11.30 12.57 21.72
CA PRO A 3 -10.08 12.04 21.11
C PRO A 3 -9.69 12.90 19.90
N ILE A 4 -8.39 13.01 19.62
CA ILE A 4 -7.86 13.78 18.46
C ILE A 4 -8.38 13.18 17.14
N ASP A 5 -8.62 11.88 17.16
CA ASP A 5 -9.08 11.02 16.07
C ASP A 5 -10.11 10.03 16.67
N PRO A 6 -11.27 9.78 16.06
CA PRO A 6 -12.23 8.77 16.54
C PRO A 6 -11.63 7.36 16.75
N HIS A 7 -10.47 7.07 16.17
CA HIS A 7 -9.74 5.81 16.27
C HIS A 7 -8.64 5.77 17.35
N THR A 8 -8.35 6.88 18.03
CA THR A 8 -7.44 6.91 19.19
C THR A 8 -8.22 7.05 20.48
N TYR A 9 -7.76 6.36 21.53
CA TYR A 9 -8.23 6.59 22.90
C TYR A 9 -7.30 7.51 23.71
N THR A 10 -6.21 8.00 23.11
CA THR A 10 -5.37 9.02 23.71
C THR A 10 -6.13 10.34 23.81
N ASP A 11 -6.18 10.91 25.02
CA ASP A 11 -6.85 12.19 25.24
C ASP A 11 -6.09 13.34 24.57
N SER A 12 -6.81 14.17 23.83
CA SER A 12 -6.26 15.35 23.15
C SER A 12 -5.65 16.40 24.08
N THR A 13 -5.95 16.33 25.39
CA THR A 13 -5.39 17.21 26.41
C THR A 13 -4.06 16.73 26.97
N HIS A 14 -3.62 15.50 26.64
CA HIS A 14 -2.32 14.99 27.05
C HIS A 14 -1.17 15.70 26.32
N PRO A 15 -0.01 15.90 26.98
CA PRO A 15 1.17 16.40 26.30
C PRO A 15 1.63 15.43 25.21
N LEU A 16 2.12 15.97 24.10
CA LEU A 16 2.53 15.19 22.93
C LEU A 16 3.77 14.37 23.23
N THR A 17 3.82 13.15 22.71
CA THR A 17 5.06 12.36 22.71
C THR A 17 6.03 12.96 21.70
N THR A 18 7.22 13.34 22.15
CA THR A 18 8.28 13.92 21.31
C THR A 18 9.32 12.88 20.88
N HIS A 19 9.52 11.85 21.70
CA HIS A 19 10.49 10.79 21.43
C HIS A 19 9.98 9.45 21.96
N ILE A 20 10.26 8.39 21.21
CA ILE A 20 10.01 7.00 21.60
C ILE A 20 11.33 6.24 21.48
N SER A 21 11.77 5.60 22.57
CA SER A 21 12.90 4.68 22.54
C SER A 21 12.42 3.27 22.83
N LEU A 22 12.67 2.35 21.89
CA LEU A 22 12.38 0.93 22.03
C LEU A 22 13.67 0.19 22.39
N SER A 23 13.67 -0.45 23.55
CA SER A 23 14.76 -1.32 24.00
C SER A 23 14.28 -2.77 23.93
N PHE A 24 14.74 -3.48 22.91
CA PHE A 24 14.53 -4.92 22.77
C PHE A 24 15.55 -5.63 23.64
N TYR A 25 15.18 -5.91 24.89
CA TYR A 25 16.14 -6.45 25.84
C TYR A 25 16.57 -7.87 25.46
N PHE A 26 15.65 -8.76 25.06
CA PHE A 26 15.98 -10.08 24.51
C PHE A 26 14.76 -10.66 23.77
N TYR A 27 15.02 -11.30 22.62
CA TYR A 27 14.18 -12.27 21.90
C TYR A 27 12.98 -11.77 21.05
N PHE A 28 13.08 -12.03 19.75
CA PHE A 28 11.95 -12.59 19.00
C PHE A 28 11.83 -14.06 19.39
N ASP A 29 10.82 -14.42 20.18
CA ASP A 29 10.54 -15.82 20.46
C ASP A 29 9.73 -16.39 19.31
N PHE A 30 10.43 -16.90 18.28
CA PHE A 30 9.80 -17.53 17.11
C PHE A 30 8.86 -18.70 17.50
N PRO A 31 9.22 -19.61 18.43
CA PRO A 31 8.30 -20.62 18.95
C PRO A 31 6.98 -20.06 19.50
N SER A 32 7.01 -19.02 20.33
CA SER A 32 5.78 -18.42 20.89
C SER A 32 5.18 -17.31 20.04
N SER A 33 5.89 -16.89 18.98
CA SER A 33 5.57 -15.72 18.16
C SER A 33 5.34 -14.47 19.00
N THR A 34 6.23 -14.19 19.95
CA THR A 34 6.13 -13.00 20.81
C THR A 34 7.34 -12.09 20.70
N ILE A 35 7.08 -10.79 20.81
CA ILE A 35 8.12 -9.76 20.91
C ILE A 35 8.08 -9.20 22.33
N SER A 36 9.22 -9.24 23.01
CA SER A 36 9.39 -8.64 24.34
C SER A 36 10.22 -7.37 24.24
N SER A 37 9.63 -6.23 24.60
CA SER A 37 10.31 -4.93 24.54
C SER A 37 9.99 -4.04 25.74
N SER A 38 10.88 -3.09 26.02
CA SER A 38 10.59 -1.95 26.89
C SER A 38 10.54 -0.69 26.04
N SER A 39 9.51 0.12 26.26
CA SER A 39 9.32 1.39 25.55
C SER A 39 9.46 2.55 26.53
N LEU A 40 10.26 3.55 26.17
CA LEU A 40 10.35 4.82 26.88
C LEU A 40 9.69 5.90 26.01
N LEU A 41 8.64 6.51 26.54
CA LEU A 41 7.91 7.62 25.93
C LEU A 41 8.34 8.92 26.61
N SER A 42 8.83 9.89 25.84
CA SER A 42 9.16 11.23 26.32
C SER A 42 8.09 12.22 25.87
N LEU A 43 7.46 12.91 26.82
CA LEU A 43 6.39 13.88 26.61
C LEU A 43 6.95 15.29 26.50
N SER A 44 6.24 16.17 25.79
CA SER A 44 6.63 17.56 25.56
C SER A 44 6.59 18.43 26.83
N ALA A 45 5.84 17.99 27.84
CA ALA A 45 5.72 18.65 29.13
C ALA A 45 5.39 17.64 30.24
N PRO A 46 5.70 17.95 31.51
CA PRO A 46 5.22 17.20 32.66
C PRO A 46 3.69 17.03 32.65
N HIS A 47 3.22 15.82 32.95
CA HIS A 47 1.78 15.51 33.07
C HIS A 47 1.44 15.10 34.50
N SER A 48 0.21 15.40 34.93
CA SER A 48 -0.34 14.97 36.21
C SER A 48 -1.75 14.44 36.01
N GLY A 49 -2.11 13.38 36.74
CA GLY A 49 -3.39 12.71 36.57
C GLY A 49 -3.36 11.65 35.45
N PRO A 50 -4.53 11.06 35.13
CA PRO A 50 -4.61 9.90 34.24
C PRO A 50 -3.93 10.15 32.89
N LEU A 51 -3.13 9.19 32.42
CA LEU A 51 -2.58 9.14 31.07
C LEU A 51 -3.17 7.92 30.33
N THR A 52 -3.70 8.15 29.13
CA THR A 52 -4.26 7.11 28.26
C THR A 52 -3.36 6.91 27.04
N LEU A 53 -3.11 5.64 26.72
CA LEU A 53 -2.28 5.19 25.62
C LEU A 53 -3.03 4.09 24.87
N ASP A 54 -2.92 4.06 23.55
CA ASP A 54 -3.52 3.02 22.74
C ASP A 54 -2.77 1.70 22.84
N THR A 55 -3.51 0.61 23.00
CA THR A 55 -2.94 -0.74 22.92
C THR A 55 -3.86 -1.70 22.20
N ARG A 56 -3.27 -2.73 21.59
CA ARG A 56 -3.96 -3.86 21.01
C ARG A 56 -3.19 -5.13 21.31
N SER A 57 -3.81 -6.10 21.97
CA SER A 57 -3.18 -7.38 22.33
C SER A 57 -1.84 -7.28 23.11
N LEU A 58 -1.53 -6.16 23.76
CA LEU A 58 -0.29 -5.96 24.51
C LEU A 58 -0.44 -6.35 25.99
N SER A 59 0.47 -7.18 26.50
CA SER A 59 0.58 -7.51 27.91
C SER A 59 1.67 -6.66 28.56
N ILE A 60 1.29 -5.65 29.35
CA ILE A 60 2.23 -4.76 30.05
C ILE A 60 2.42 -5.23 31.48
N SER A 61 3.67 -5.47 31.87
CA SER A 61 3.98 -5.92 33.23
C SER A 61 4.22 -4.78 34.23
N ALA A 62 4.69 -3.61 33.77
CA ALA A 62 4.91 -2.44 34.61
C ALA A 62 4.91 -1.12 33.81
N ALA A 63 4.45 -0.04 34.46
CA ALA A 63 4.66 1.35 34.06
C ALA A 63 5.51 2.05 35.14
N ILE A 64 6.50 2.85 34.74
CA ILE A 64 7.50 3.44 35.63
C ILE A 64 7.79 4.88 35.21
N ASP A 65 7.85 5.81 36.15
CA ASP A 65 8.49 7.11 35.95
C ASP A 65 10.01 6.88 35.93
N PRO A 66 10.70 7.06 34.80
CA PRO A 66 12.11 6.67 34.67
C PRO A 66 13.06 7.44 35.58
N ASP A 67 12.63 8.55 36.17
CA ASP A 67 13.41 9.32 37.12
C ASP A 67 12.46 9.98 38.15
N PRO A 68 12.31 9.41 39.36
CA PRO A 68 13.32 8.62 40.07
C PRO A 68 13.08 7.09 40.07
N LEU A 69 12.61 6.49 38.97
CA LEU A 69 12.28 5.05 38.86
C LEU A 69 11.09 4.62 39.72
N LEU A 70 10.06 5.47 39.81
CA LEU A 70 8.86 5.18 40.61
C LEU A 70 7.85 4.32 39.84
N PRO A 71 7.31 3.25 40.43
CA PRO A 71 6.24 2.49 39.81
C PRO A 71 4.98 3.35 39.70
N LEU A 72 4.44 3.43 38.50
CA LEU A 72 3.19 4.13 38.24
C LEU A 72 2.04 3.14 38.35
N PRO A 73 0.99 3.44 39.14
CA PRO A 73 -0.17 2.58 39.21
C PRO A 73 -0.87 2.60 37.85
N PHE A 74 -0.93 1.42 37.24
CA PHE A 74 -1.73 1.13 36.08
C PHE A 74 -2.64 -0.05 36.44
N PRO A 75 -3.89 -0.09 35.94
CA PRO A 75 -4.75 -1.24 36.18
C PRO A 75 -4.09 -2.47 35.54
N GLY A 76 -3.88 -3.52 36.34
CA GLY A 76 -3.19 -4.73 35.91
C GLY A 76 -3.77 -5.33 34.62
N PRO A 77 -3.02 -6.23 33.96
CA PRO A 77 -3.34 -6.73 32.63
C PRO A 77 -4.78 -7.25 32.56
N HIS A 78 -5.49 -6.92 31.47
CA HIS A 78 -6.75 -7.58 31.18
C HIS A 78 -6.51 -9.10 31.09
N PRO A 79 -7.32 -9.95 31.74
CA PRO A 79 -7.07 -11.39 31.83
C PRO A 79 -7.13 -12.13 30.48
N ARG A 80 -7.49 -11.42 29.40
CA ARG A 80 -7.47 -11.91 28.01
C ARG A 80 -7.02 -10.78 27.07
N PRO A 81 -6.23 -11.08 26.02
CA PRO A 81 -5.97 -10.16 24.92
C PRO A 81 -7.30 -9.68 24.34
N ILE A 82 -7.44 -8.37 24.13
CA ILE A 82 -8.65 -7.82 23.54
C ILE A 82 -8.39 -7.61 22.04
N PRO A 83 -9.25 -8.16 21.14
CA PRO A 83 -8.96 -8.22 19.71
C PRO A 83 -9.05 -6.89 18.95
N HIS A 84 -9.67 -5.86 19.54
CA HIS A 84 -9.79 -4.51 18.99
C HIS A 84 -8.85 -3.53 19.71
N PRO A 85 -8.50 -2.37 19.10
CA PRO A 85 -7.83 -1.30 19.83
C PRO A 85 -8.67 -0.91 21.05
N HIS A 86 -8.02 -0.78 22.21
CA HIS A 86 -8.68 -0.35 23.43
C HIS A 86 -7.75 0.56 24.24
N PRO A 87 -8.32 1.49 25.03
CA PRO A 87 -7.52 2.31 25.92
C PRO A 87 -6.79 1.41 26.90
N LEU A 88 -5.50 1.66 27.11
CA LEU A 88 -4.94 1.36 28.41
C LEU A 88 -5.77 2.12 29.44
N LYS A 89 -6.34 1.38 30.39
CA LYS A 89 -6.98 2.01 31.54
C LYS A 89 -5.96 2.95 32.20
N PRO A 90 -6.39 4.10 32.73
CA PRO A 90 -5.49 5.22 32.92
C PRO A 90 -4.30 4.88 33.82
N ILE A 91 -3.10 5.21 33.35
CA ILE A 91 -1.91 5.24 34.20
C ILE A 91 -2.08 6.46 35.09
N ASN A 92 -2.08 6.30 36.40
CA ASN A 92 -2.28 7.39 37.36
C ASN A 92 -0.93 7.80 37.98
N PRO A 93 -0.09 8.60 37.31
CA PRO A 93 1.15 9.10 37.90
C PRO A 93 0.87 9.87 39.20
N PRO A 94 1.47 9.49 40.34
CA PRO A 94 1.47 10.31 41.55
C PRO A 94 2.68 11.24 41.56
N PRO A 95 2.57 12.41 42.20
CA PRO A 95 2.99 13.74 41.69
C PRO A 95 3.25 13.92 40.16
N PRO A 96 3.56 15.12 39.66
CA PRO A 96 3.85 15.31 38.23
C PRO A 96 5.02 14.43 37.81
N LEU A 97 4.93 13.82 36.62
CA LEU A 97 6.09 13.21 35.96
C LEU A 97 7.16 14.30 35.81
N GLN A 98 8.15 14.34 36.71
CA GLN A 98 9.04 15.52 36.83
C GLN A 98 9.81 15.78 35.54
N ASN A 99 10.18 14.72 34.82
CA ASN A 99 10.88 14.78 33.54
C ASN A 99 9.97 14.51 32.33
N GLY A 100 8.64 14.44 32.54
CA GLY A 100 7.67 14.20 31.48
C GLY A 100 7.91 12.91 30.70
N ALA A 101 8.33 11.82 31.34
CA ALA A 101 8.59 10.56 30.65
C ALA A 101 7.91 9.36 31.32
N VAL A 102 7.55 8.35 30.53
CA VAL A 102 6.93 7.11 31.01
C VAL A 102 7.64 5.93 30.38
N ARG A 103 8.09 4.97 31.20
CA ARG A 103 8.66 3.71 30.75
C ARG A 103 7.70 2.55 30.96
N LEU A 104 7.45 1.79 29.91
CA LEU A 104 6.70 0.53 29.93
C LEU A 104 7.70 -0.65 29.92
N ARG A 105 7.53 -1.63 30.83
CA ARG A 105 8.41 -2.82 30.97
C ARG A 105 7.60 -4.13 30.97
N PRO A 106 8.23 -5.22 30.52
CA PRO A 106 8.05 -5.76 29.18
C PRO A 106 6.60 -5.72 28.71
N ALA A 107 6.41 -5.17 27.51
CA ALA A 107 5.20 -5.38 26.73
C ALA A 107 5.42 -6.67 25.92
N VAL A 108 4.59 -7.69 26.17
CA VAL A 108 4.56 -8.93 25.36
C VAL A 108 3.33 -8.86 24.46
N ALA A 109 3.55 -8.80 23.16
CA ALA A 109 2.50 -8.97 22.16
C ALA A 109 2.57 -10.39 21.58
N PRO A 110 1.46 -11.15 21.47
CA PRO A 110 1.39 -12.17 20.45
C PRO A 110 1.54 -11.48 19.09
N ALA A 111 2.23 -12.10 18.15
CA ALA A 111 2.22 -11.69 16.75
C ALA A 111 0.79 -11.85 16.23
N ALA A 112 -0.03 -10.81 16.38
CA ALA A 112 -1.42 -10.78 16.00
C ALA A 112 -1.71 -9.46 15.29
N SER A 113 -2.49 -9.58 14.21
CA SER A 113 -2.89 -8.61 13.17
C SER A 113 -1.78 -7.82 12.45
N ASP A 114 -0.74 -7.39 13.15
CA ASP A 114 0.19 -6.37 12.64
C ASP A 114 1.59 -6.96 12.32
N ALA A 115 1.75 -8.29 12.47
CA ALA A 115 2.97 -9.02 12.17
C ALA A 115 2.66 -10.37 11.52
N GLN A 116 3.33 -10.68 10.40
CA GLN A 116 3.23 -11.97 9.73
C GLN A 116 4.32 -12.94 10.22
N ARG A 117 3.93 -14.19 10.49
CA ARG A 117 4.89 -15.26 10.73
C ARG A 117 5.46 -15.74 9.38
N VAL A 118 6.76 -15.57 9.20
CA VAL A 118 7.54 -16.22 8.15
C VAL A 118 8.64 -17.07 8.77
N PRO A 119 9.08 -18.18 8.14
CA PRO A 119 10.27 -18.90 8.55
C PRO A 119 11.47 -17.94 8.64
N PRO A 120 12.48 -18.20 9.49
CA PRO A 120 13.67 -17.35 9.54
C PRO A 120 14.39 -17.36 8.18
N VAL A 121 14.40 -16.20 7.53
CA VAL A 121 15.13 -15.96 6.28
C VAL A 121 16.35 -15.10 6.58
N ARG A 122 17.50 -15.43 6.00
CA ARG A 122 18.63 -14.49 5.93
C ARG A 122 18.40 -13.51 4.80
N LEU A 123 18.41 -12.23 5.12
CA LEU A 123 18.36 -11.16 4.14
C LEU A 123 19.78 -10.73 3.77
N HIS A 124 20.05 -10.57 2.47
CA HIS A 124 21.34 -10.14 1.96
C HIS A 124 21.19 -8.84 1.16
N PRO A 125 22.05 -7.83 1.38
CA PRO A 125 22.05 -6.62 0.57
C PRO A 125 22.73 -6.86 -0.78
N VAL A 126 22.14 -6.34 -1.86
CA VAL A 126 22.79 -6.25 -3.18
C VAL A 126 22.77 -4.80 -3.65
N PRO A 127 23.84 -4.33 -4.32
CA PRO A 127 23.84 -3.00 -4.94
C PRO A 127 22.63 -2.82 -5.85
N GLY A 128 21.88 -1.73 -5.67
CA GLY A 128 20.76 -1.36 -6.53
C GLY A 128 21.15 -1.05 -7.99
N ARG A 129 22.44 -1.16 -8.36
CA ARG A 129 22.93 -1.01 -9.73
C ARG A 129 23.67 -2.27 -10.18
N PRO A 130 23.42 -2.80 -11.40
CA PRO A 130 24.10 -3.99 -11.89
C PRO A 130 25.62 -3.76 -12.02
N ARG A 131 26.42 -4.75 -11.58
CA ARG A 131 27.91 -4.77 -11.60
C ARG A 131 28.56 -4.44 -12.96
N ALA A 132 27.81 -4.42 -14.05
CA ALA A 132 28.32 -4.31 -15.42
C ALA A 132 28.23 -2.89 -16.03
N VAL A 133 27.55 -1.93 -15.40
CA VAL A 133 27.39 -0.57 -15.98
C VAL A 133 27.96 0.49 -15.04
N HIS A 134 29.19 0.89 -15.38
CA HIS A 134 29.93 2.07 -14.89
C HIS A 134 30.43 2.09 -13.43
N LEU A 135 31.73 2.41 -13.30
CA LEU A 135 32.33 2.91 -12.07
C LEU A 135 31.49 4.11 -11.57
N PRO A 136 31.15 4.19 -10.27
CA PRO A 136 30.62 5.42 -9.72
C PRO A 136 31.62 6.55 -9.97
N LEU A 137 31.13 7.73 -10.34
CA LEU A 137 31.92 8.96 -10.28
C LEU A 137 32.55 9.04 -8.88
N PRO A 138 33.84 9.36 -8.73
CA PRO A 138 34.47 9.38 -7.41
C PRO A 138 33.76 10.39 -6.51
N GLY A 139 33.14 9.90 -5.42
CA GLY A 139 32.55 10.74 -4.36
C GLY A 139 31.04 10.67 -4.16
N HIS A 140 30.27 9.90 -4.95
CA HIS A 140 28.83 9.72 -4.74
C HIS A 140 28.50 8.24 -4.49
N ALA A 141 28.23 7.86 -3.24
CA ALA A 141 27.44 6.66 -2.96
C ALA A 141 25.98 7.05 -3.22
N GLY A 142 25.30 6.37 -4.14
CA GLY A 142 23.88 6.64 -4.45
C GLY A 142 23.00 6.40 -3.22
N ARG A 143 21.88 7.12 -3.11
CA ARG A 143 20.96 7.04 -1.95
C ARG A 143 20.03 5.84 -2.02
N ALA A 144 19.86 5.25 -3.19
CA ALA A 144 19.22 3.95 -3.44
C ALA A 144 20.26 2.84 -3.68
N ASP A 145 21.21 2.67 -2.75
CA ASP A 145 22.34 1.76 -2.95
C ASP A 145 22.02 0.28 -2.70
N GLN A 146 20.91 -0.08 -2.04
CA GLN A 146 20.69 -1.44 -1.55
C GLN A 146 19.28 -1.98 -1.72
N VAL A 147 19.20 -3.17 -2.29
CA VAL A 147 18.02 -4.04 -2.29
C VAL A 147 18.26 -5.19 -1.33
N TYR A 148 17.26 -5.50 -0.49
CA TYR A 148 17.29 -6.66 0.39
C TYR A 148 16.30 -7.71 -0.08
N SER A 149 16.74 -8.96 -0.20
CA SER A 149 15.88 -10.11 -0.45
C SER A 149 16.43 -11.33 0.29
N GLU A 150 15.67 -12.43 0.29
CA GLU A 150 16.15 -13.75 0.70
C GLU A 150 17.48 -14.07 0.01
N ASP A 151 18.36 -14.83 0.69
CA ASP A 151 19.68 -15.26 0.19
C ASP A 151 19.59 -16.28 -0.97
N VAL A 152 18.96 -15.85 -2.04
CA VAL A 152 18.79 -16.59 -3.30
C VAL A 152 19.44 -15.72 -4.38
N PRO A 153 20.64 -16.08 -4.86
CA PRO A 153 21.41 -15.25 -5.79
C PRO A 153 20.62 -14.80 -7.03
N GLU A 154 19.78 -15.68 -7.58
CA GLU A 154 18.94 -15.38 -8.74
C GLU A 154 17.88 -14.30 -8.44
N VAL A 155 17.31 -14.29 -7.24
CA VAL A 155 16.32 -13.30 -6.80
C VAL A 155 16.99 -11.97 -6.52
N LEU A 156 18.17 -12.01 -5.88
CA LEU A 156 18.98 -10.85 -5.59
C LEU A 156 19.43 -10.12 -6.86
N ASP A 157 19.94 -10.85 -7.85
CA ASP A 157 20.37 -10.30 -9.15
C ASP A 157 19.18 -9.83 -10.01
N ALA A 158 18.02 -10.47 -9.87
CA ALA A 158 16.79 -10.00 -10.52
C ALA A 158 16.30 -8.70 -9.90
N ALA A 159 16.22 -8.63 -8.56
CA ALA A 159 15.75 -7.46 -7.83
C ALA A 159 16.67 -6.25 -8.07
N ALA A 160 17.99 -6.44 -8.06
CA ALA A 160 18.95 -5.37 -8.36
C ALA A 160 18.79 -4.81 -9.79
N ARG A 161 18.38 -5.63 -10.76
CA ARG A 161 18.10 -5.16 -12.12
C ARG A 161 16.75 -4.45 -12.21
N GLU A 162 15.74 -4.99 -11.55
CA GLU A 162 14.38 -4.44 -11.54
C GLU A 162 14.34 -3.03 -10.94
N PHE A 163 15.14 -2.77 -9.90
CA PHE A 163 15.15 -1.50 -9.17
C PHE A 163 16.26 -0.53 -9.61
N ALA A 164 16.92 -0.78 -10.73
CA ALA A 164 18.08 0.01 -11.18
C ALA A 164 17.75 1.49 -11.47
N GLU A 165 16.51 1.80 -11.81
CA GLU A 165 16.02 3.16 -12.13
C GLU A 165 15.68 3.99 -10.87
N THR A 166 15.74 3.41 -9.68
CA THR A 166 15.29 4.08 -8.43
C THR A 166 16.04 5.36 -8.13
N GLU A 167 17.36 5.44 -8.41
CA GLU A 167 18.12 6.68 -8.15
C GLU A 167 17.66 7.82 -9.06
N GLU A 168 17.38 7.53 -10.33
CA GLU A 168 16.85 8.54 -11.27
C GLU A 168 15.48 9.04 -10.81
N MET A 169 14.63 8.14 -10.30
CA MET A 169 13.35 8.52 -9.71
C MET A 169 13.50 9.42 -8.48
N ILE A 170 14.52 9.20 -7.64
CA ILE A 170 14.83 10.08 -6.50
C ILE A 170 15.25 11.46 -7.00
N GLU A 171 16.20 11.54 -7.94
CA GLU A 171 16.68 12.81 -8.50
C GLU A 171 15.53 13.63 -9.13
N VAL A 172 14.64 12.96 -9.86
CA VAL A 172 13.43 13.56 -10.42
C VAL A 172 12.48 14.01 -9.32
N GLY A 173 12.22 13.16 -8.32
CA GLY A 173 11.36 13.48 -7.19
C GLY A 173 11.87 14.71 -6.42
N GLU A 174 13.18 14.84 -6.23
CA GLU A 174 13.78 16.02 -5.60
C GLU A 174 13.60 17.30 -6.42
N GLY A 175 13.77 17.20 -7.74
CA GLY A 175 13.55 18.32 -8.65
C GLY A 175 12.09 18.81 -8.65
N LEU A 176 11.13 17.91 -8.40
CA LEU A 176 9.70 18.21 -8.41
C LEU A 176 9.17 18.65 -7.04
N PHE A 177 9.59 18.00 -5.96
CA PHE A 177 8.96 18.09 -4.64
C PHE A 177 9.87 18.66 -3.54
N GLY A 178 11.12 18.98 -3.88
CA GLY A 178 12.12 19.47 -2.93
C GLY A 178 13.00 18.36 -2.37
N PRO A 179 14.01 18.70 -1.55
CA PRO A 179 15.07 17.79 -1.14
C PRO A 179 14.53 16.51 -0.50
N TYR A 180 15.19 15.38 -0.78
CA TYR A 180 14.89 14.11 -0.14
C TYR A 180 15.54 14.09 1.25
N GLU A 181 14.72 14.29 2.29
CA GLU A 181 15.17 14.47 3.69
C GLU A 181 15.64 13.18 4.38
N TRP A 182 15.56 12.02 3.71
CA TRP A 182 15.92 10.73 4.29
C TRP A 182 17.31 10.27 3.85
N GLU A 183 18.07 9.65 4.74
CA GLU A 183 19.47 9.27 4.46
C GLU A 183 19.60 8.18 3.37
N ARG A 184 18.63 7.26 3.28
CA ARG A 184 18.63 6.13 2.34
C ARG A 184 17.22 5.73 1.96
N PHE A 185 17.06 5.18 0.76
CA PHE A 185 15.83 4.52 0.30
C PHE A 185 16.11 3.05 0.00
N HIS A 186 15.43 2.14 0.72
CA HIS A 186 15.60 0.71 0.58
C HIS A 186 14.33 0.11 -0.05
N THR A 187 14.22 0.28 -1.37
CA THR A 187 13.23 -0.32 -2.30
C THR A 187 11.73 -0.18 -1.99
N CYS A 188 11.01 0.46 -2.92
CA CYS A 188 9.94 -0.12 -3.73
C CYS A 188 9.52 0.88 -4.83
N ILE A 189 8.54 0.51 -5.66
CA ILE A 189 7.90 1.22 -6.79
C ILE A 189 7.77 2.75 -6.56
N ALA A 190 7.76 3.56 -7.64
CA ALA A 190 7.63 5.02 -7.61
C ALA A 190 6.57 5.57 -6.62
N HIS A 191 5.48 4.82 -6.38
CA HIS A 191 4.48 5.11 -5.35
C HIS A 191 5.06 5.16 -3.92
N GLU A 192 5.82 4.14 -3.52
CA GLU A 192 6.43 4.10 -2.19
C GLU A 192 7.54 5.14 -2.04
N LEU A 193 8.23 5.47 -3.14
CA LEU A 193 9.16 6.60 -3.15
C LEU A 193 8.40 7.91 -2.93
N ALA A 194 7.29 8.13 -3.63
CA ALA A 194 6.47 9.34 -3.49
C ALA A 194 5.95 9.54 -2.05
N HIS A 195 5.67 8.45 -1.31
CA HIS A 195 5.30 8.54 0.11
C HIS A 195 6.34 9.25 0.98
N SER A 196 7.61 9.27 0.57
CA SER A 196 8.68 9.98 1.26
C SER A 196 8.38 11.47 1.44
N TRP A 197 7.65 12.09 0.52
CA TRP A 197 7.13 13.45 0.65
C TRP A 197 5.70 13.46 1.20
N THR A 198 4.84 12.57 0.72
CA THR A 198 3.39 12.61 0.97
C THR A 198 2.92 11.37 1.72
N GLY A 199 2.75 11.49 3.04
CA GLY A 199 2.45 10.39 3.95
C GLY A 199 3.54 10.18 5.00
N ASN A 200 4.82 10.38 4.65
CA ASN A 200 5.92 10.31 5.61
C ASN A 200 6.34 11.70 6.13
N LEU A 201 6.68 12.63 5.23
CA LEU A 201 7.07 13.99 5.64
C LEU A 201 5.87 14.84 6.03
N ILE A 202 4.78 14.75 5.27
CA ILE A 202 3.49 15.36 5.57
C ILE A 202 2.46 14.24 5.69
N THR A 203 2.02 13.94 6.91
CA THR A 203 1.09 12.84 7.19
C THR A 203 -0.31 13.38 7.53
N ASN A 204 -1.34 12.71 7.04
CA ASN A 204 -2.73 12.96 7.41
C ASN A 204 -2.95 12.85 8.93
N LYS A 205 -3.82 13.71 9.47
CA LYS A 205 -4.11 13.77 10.91
C LYS A 205 -4.93 12.58 11.43
N SER A 206 -5.80 12.02 10.59
CA SER A 206 -6.66 10.87 10.88
C SER A 206 -6.99 10.13 9.59
N ASN A 207 -7.51 8.90 9.71
CA ASN A 207 -7.87 8.07 8.56
C ASN A 207 -9.01 8.66 7.71
N ASP A 208 -9.86 9.52 8.27
CA ASP A 208 -10.87 10.28 7.52
C ASP A 208 -10.24 11.18 6.44
N HIS A 209 -8.95 11.51 6.60
CA HIS A 209 -8.17 12.32 5.67
C HIS A 209 -7.13 11.50 4.89
N ALA A 210 -7.29 10.17 4.78
CA ALA A 210 -6.33 9.29 4.10
C ALA A 210 -6.04 9.71 2.64
N TRP A 211 -6.98 10.38 1.97
CA TRP A 211 -6.77 10.92 0.61
C TRP A 211 -5.63 11.94 0.53
N LEU A 212 -5.30 12.64 1.63
CA LEU A 212 -4.16 13.56 1.68
C LEU A 212 -2.82 12.84 1.57
N ASN A 213 -2.76 11.57 1.99
CA ASN A 213 -1.58 10.74 1.74
C ASN A 213 -1.72 10.12 0.35
N GLU A 214 -2.68 9.22 0.17
CA GLU A 214 -2.74 8.35 -1.01
C GLU A 214 -2.98 9.11 -2.31
N GLY A 215 -3.79 10.18 -2.27
CA GLY A 215 -4.05 11.01 -3.44
C GLY A 215 -2.83 11.82 -3.87
N PHE A 216 -2.12 12.42 -2.91
CA PHE A 216 -0.88 13.15 -3.16
C PHE A 216 0.25 12.21 -3.60
N THR A 217 0.34 11.02 -3.02
CA THR A 217 1.31 10.00 -3.43
C THR A 217 1.05 9.53 -4.84
N THR A 218 -0.20 9.22 -5.18
CA THR A 218 -0.59 8.82 -6.55
C THR A 218 -0.29 9.93 -7.57
N TYR A 219 -0.51 11.19 -7.19
CA TYR A 219 -0.12 12.34 -8.00
C TYR A 219 1.40 12.45 -8.17
N ALA A 220 2.17 12.39 -7.09
CA ALA A 220 3.62 12.49 -7.14
C ALA A 220 4.25 11.32 -7.92
N GLU A 221 3.75 10.09 -7.72
CA GLU A 221 4.11 8.91 -8.51
C GLU A 221 3.95 9.17 -10.01
N ARG A 222 2.77 9.63 -10.44
CA ARG A 222 2.47 9.86 -11.87
C ARG A 222 3.35 10.95 -12.48
N ARG A 223 3.70 11.99 -11.71
CA ARG A 223 4.66 13.03 -12.14
C ARG A 223 6.08 12.52 -12.27
N ILE A 224 6.53 11.67 -11.34
CA ILE A 224 7.85 11.02 -11.43
C ILE A 224 7.89 10.11 -12.66
N VAL A 225 6.86 9.28 -12.87
CA VAL A 225 6.74 8.41 -14.06
C VAL A 225 6.67 9.24 -15.35
N GLU A 226 5.98 10.37 -15.38
CA GLU A 226 5.91 11.25 -16.57
C GLU A 226 7.30 11.74 -16.99
N VAL A 227 8.14 12.12 -16.03
CA VAL A 227 9.49 12.64 -16.32
C VAL A 227 10.45 11.51 -16.69
N VAL A 228 10.40 10.38 -15.99
CA VAL A 228 11.33 9.24 -16.20
C VAL A 228 10.94 8.40 -17.42
N GLN A 229 9.66 8.05 -17.54
CA GLN A 229 9.16 7.10 -18.54
C GLN A 229 8.33 7.78 -19.66
N GLY A 230 8.07 9.08 -19.55
CA GLY A 230 7.37 9.86 -20.55
C GLY A 230 5.87 10.00 -20.31
N LYS A 231 5.30 11.05 -20.90
CA LYS A 231 3.90 11.45 -20.73
C LYS A 231 2.88 10.40 -21.15
N GLU A 232 3.14 9.68 -22.25
CA GLU A 232 2.23 8.62 -22.71
C GLU A 232 2.13 7.48 -21.71
N ARG A 233 3.23 7.12 -21.05
CA ARG A 233 3.25 6.08 -20.01
C ARG A 233 2.53 6.53 -18.75
N ALA A 234 2.76 7.78 -18.32
CA ALA A 234 2.03 8.36 -17.20
C ALA A 234 0.52 8.44 -17.45
N ASN A 235 0.10 8.84 -18.66
CA ASN A 235 -1.32 8.85 -19.05
C ASN A 235 -1.93 7.44 -19.06
N LEU A 236 -1.19 6.43 -19.53
CA LEU A 236 -1.63 5.04 -19.52
C LEU A 236 -1.88 4.52 -18.10
N ASN A 237 -1.06 4.92 -17.11
CA ASN A 237 -1.23 4.53 -15.70
C ASN A 237 -2.56 5.01 -15.10
N ILE A 238 -3.15 6.09 -15.64
CA ILE A 238 -4.44 6.59 -15.18
C ILE A 238 -5.58 5.63 -15.60
N GLY A 239 -5.43 4.94 -16.73
CA GLY A 239 -6.43 3.98 -17.25
C GLY A 239 -6.60 2.69 -16.45
N ILE A 240 -5.65 2.35 -15.56
CA ILE A 240 -5.75 1.19 -14.64
C ILE A 240 -6.66 1.52 -13.44
N GLY A 241 -6.87 2.80 -13.14
CA GLY A 241 -7.70 3.29 -12.05
C GLY A 241 -9.20 3.28 -12.40
N VAL A 242 -9.82 2.10 -12.62
CA VAL A 242 -11.27 2.03 -12.90
C VAL A 242 -12.10 1.61 -11.69
N ASP A 243 -13.18 2.39 -11.52
CA ASP A 243 -14.30 2.40 -10.57
C ASP A 243 -13.98 2.66 -9.06
N PRO A 244 -14.04 3.92 -8.62
CA PRO A 244 -13.96 4.28 -7.20
C PRO A 244 -15.13 3.77 -6.35
N ASP A 245 -16.25 3.30 -6.93
CA ASP A 245 -17.42 2.86 -6.15
C ASP A 245 -17.26 1.48 -5.49
N ASP A 246 -16.14 0.78 -5.67
CA ASP A 246 -15.82 -0.45 -4.92
C ASP A 246 -15.29 -0.10 -3.52
N ILE A 247 -16.25 0.08 -2.60
CA ILE A 247 -16.33 0.41 -1.16
C ILE A 247 -15.22 -0.06 -0.18
N SER A 248 -14.02 -0.42 -0.64
CA SER A 248 -12.85 -0.68 0.22
C SER A 248 -11.57 0.16 0.01
N SER A 249 -11.53 1.33 -0.63
CA SER A 249 -11.91 1.69 -2.01
C SER A 249 -10.69 2.40 -2.61
N ARG A 250 -10.50 2.37 -3.94
CA ARG A 250 -9.42 3.15 -4.60
C ARG A 250 -9.70 4.67 -4.58
N VAL A 251 -10.80 5.11 -3.96
CA VAL A 251 -11.23 6.52 -3.89
C VAL A 251 -10.14 7.46 -3.38
N PRO A 252 -9.50 7.27 -2.20
CA PRO A 252 -8.51 8.22 -1.71
C PRO A 252 -7.30 8.34 -2.65
N TYR A 253 -6.99 7.29 -3.41
CA TYR A 253 -5.92 7.27 -4.42
C TYR A 253 -6.36 8.03 -5.68
N GLU A 254 -7.40 7.55 -6.36
CA GLU A 254 -7.77 8.05 -7.70
C GLU A 254 -8.54 9.38 -7.66
N LYS A 255 -9.51 9.52 -6.75
CA LYS A 255 -10.25 10.78 -6.58
C LYS A 255 -9.33 11.86 -6.01
N GLY A 256 -8.46 11.48 -5.07
CA GLY A 256 -7.43 12.37 -4.53
C GLY A 256 -6.45 12.85 -5.61
N PHE A 257 -5.93 11.93 -6.44
CA PHE A 257 -5.13 12.29 -7.61
C PHE A 257 -5.87 13.26 -8.54
N GLN A 258 -7.10 12.95 -8.94
CA GLN A 258 -7.86 13.77 -9.89
C GLN A 258 -8.09 15.18 -9.35
N PHE A 259 -8.35 15.29 -8.05
CA PHE A 259 -8.48 16.57 -7.37
C PHE A 259 -7.18 17.37 -7.43
N LEU A 260 -6.04 16.74 -7.11
CA LEU A 260 -4.74 17.40 -7.13
C LEU A 260 -4.24 17.71 -8.53
N TRP A 261 -4.53 16.87 -9.51
CA TRP A 261 -4.18 17.13 -10.90
C TRP A 261 -4.99 18.33 -11.45
N ARG A 262 -6.26 18.42 -11.08
CA ARG A 262 -7.07 19.62 -11.33
C ARG A 262 -6.52 20.84 -10.60
N ILE A 263 -6.00 20.64 -9.39
CA ILE A 263 -5.44 21.69 -8.52
C ILE A 263 -3.92 21.84 -8.65
N GLU A 264 -3.19 21.21 -9.58
CA GLU A 264 -1.72 21.33 -9.78
C GLU A 264 -1.25 22.79 -10.05
N ARG A 265 -2.20 23.70 -9.95
CA ARG A 265 -2.08 25.10 -9.60
C ARG A 265 -1.98 25.48 -8.07
N GLY A 266 -1.82 24.60 -7.04
CA GLY A 266 -1.59 24.93 -5.57
C GLY A 266 -1.78 23.78 -4.52
N SER A 267 -1.39 23.89 -3.22
CA SER A 267 -1.17 22.76 -2.22
C SER A 267 -1.73 22.91 -0.74
N ILE A 268 -1.76 21.81 0.09
CA ILE A 268 -1.89 21.57 1.59
C ILE A 268 -3.21 21.38 2.42
N ASN A 269 -3.57 20.16 2.93
CA ASN A 269 -4.63 19.70 3.92
C ASN A 269 -6.10 20.15 3.84
N THR A 270 -7.17 19.32 3.78
CA THR A 270 -8.52 19.78 3.32
C THR A 270 -8.95 21.18 3.77
N ASP A 271 -9.21 21.49 5.04
CA ASP A 271 -9.65 22.85 5.40
C ASP A 271 -8.54 23.90 5.25
N MET A 272 -7.29 23.61 5.65
CA MET A 272 -6.17 24.54 5.42
C MET A 272 -5.76 24.59 3.95
N PHE A 273 -6.25 23.69 3.10
CA PHE A 273 -6.00 23.50 1.67
C PHE A 273 -7.01 24.31 0.97
N LEU A 274 -8.28 24.17 1.34
CA LEU A 274 -9.32 25.04 0.87
C LEU A 274 -8.96 26.47 1.29
N ASP A 275 -8.51 26.73 2.51
CA ASP A 275 -8.07 28.05 2.95
C ASP A 275 -6.78 28.52 2.25
N PHE A 276 -5.76 27.66 2.11
CA PHE A 276 -4.53 27.97 1.37
C PHE A 276 -4.83 28.23 -0.10
N LEU A 277 -5.67 27.42 -0.74
CA LEU A 277 -6.09 27.56 -2.13
C LEU A 277 -6.88 28.84 -2.31
N LYS A 278 -7.80 29.17 -1.41
CA LYS A 278 -8.50 30.46 -1.42
C LYS A 278 -7.53 31.62 -1.29
N ALA A 279 -6.51 31.49 -0.43
CA ALA A 279 -5.51 32.52 -0.20
C ALA A 279 -4.49 32.68 -1.32
N ASN A 280 -4.08 31.60 -1.99
CA ASN A 280 -3.00 31.58 -2.99
C ASN A 280 -3.51 31.50 -4.44
N ILE A 281 -4.76 31.07 -4.64
CA ILE A 281 -5.49 31.06 -5.91
C ILE A 281 -6.85 31.76 -5.73
N PRO A 282 -6.88 33.10 -5.63
CA PRO A 282 -8.13 33.84 -5.44
C PRO A 282 -9.13 33.53 -6.56
N GLY A 283 -10.36 33.14 -6.20
CA GLY A 283 -11.42 32.78 -7.16
C GLY A 283 -11.42 31.32 -7.60
N ILE A 284 -10.68 30.42 -6.93
CA ILE A 284 -10.77 28.98 -7.19
C ILE A 284 -12.16 28.40 -6.89
N GLU A 285 -12.86 28.95 -5.90
CA GLU A 285 -14.24 28.57 -5.55
C GLU A 285 -15.26 28.89 -6.64
N ASP A 286 -14.94 29.84 -7.54
CA ASP A 286 -15.77 30.16 -8.70
C ASP A 286 -15.56 29.16 -9.85
N GLN A 287 -14.49 28.36 -9.78
CA GLN A 287 -14.07 27.42 -10.84
C GLN A 287 -14.29 25.95 -10.45
N ILE A 288 -14.23 25.64 -9.15
CA ILE A 288 -14.30 24.27 -8.63
C ILE A 288 -15.19 24.25 -7.38
N ASP A 289 -16.16 23.35 -7.35
CA ASP A 289 -16.93 23.08 -6.14
C ASP A 289 -16.10 22.20 -5.18
N LEU A 290 -15.40 22.87 -4.26
CA LEU A 290 -14.51 22.21 -3.31
C LEU A 290 -15.24 21.20 -2.42
N ASN A 291 -16.52 21.43 -2.11
CA ASN A 291 -17.30 20.52 -1.24
C ASN A 291 -17.65 19.23 -1.99
N VAL A 292 -18.06 19.33 -3.26
CA VAL A 292 -18.34 18.14 -4.09
C VAL A 292 -17.09 17.29 -4.29
N TRP A 293 -15.92 17.92 -4.42
CA TRP A 293 -14.65 17.22 -4.59
C TRP A 293 -14.14 16.55 -3.31
N THR A 294 -14.35 17.12 -2.12
CA THR A 294 -13.82 16.55 -0.87
C THR A 294 -14.83 15.68 -0.13
N GLU A 295 -16.08 16.12 -0.03
CA GLU A 295 -17.15 15.47 0.75
C GLU A 295 -18.18 14.73 -0.12
N GLY A 296 -18.26 15.07 -1.41
CA GLY A 296 -19.20 14.46 -2.33
C GLY A 296 -18.89 12.98 -2.60
N THR A 297 -19.93 12.21 -2.94
CA THR A 297 -19.79 10.81 -3.36
C THR A 297 -19.53 10.70 -4.86
N GLY A 298 -18.74 9.71 -5.28
CA GLY A 298 -18.42 9.46 -6.70
C GLY A 298 -17.42 10.47 -7.30
N ILE A 299 -17.16 10.34 -8.61
CA ILE A 299 -16.32 11.29 -9.39
C ILE A 299 -17.16 12.51 -9.77
N PRO A 300 -16.71 13.74 -9.45
CA PRO A 300 -17.44 14.96 -9.83
C PRO A 300 -17.60 15.11 -11.36
N PRO A 301 -18.72 15.68 -11.85
CA PRO A 301 -18.96 15.84 -13.30
C PRO A 301 -17.95 16.73 -14.03
N ASP A 302 -17.23 17.57 -13.30
CA ASP A 302 -16.19 18.45 -13.82
C ASP A 302 -14.78 17.83 -13.77
N ALA A 303 -14.66 16.57 -13.34
CA ALA A 303 -13.40 15.83 -13.35
C ALA A 303 -12.80 15.74 -14.75
N MET A 304 -11.47 15.84 -14.84
CA MET A 304 -10.78 15.70 -16.10
C MET A 304 -10.71 14.22 -16.48
N GLU A 305 -11.28 13.86 -17.63
CA GLU A 305 -11.08 12.52 -18.18
C GLU A 305 -9.71 12.47 -18.87
N PRO A 306 -8.79 11.60 -18.41
CA PRO A 306 -7.51 11.39 -19.06
C PRO A 306 -7.74 10.78 -20.45
N VAL A 307 -7.13 11.36 -21.49
CA VAL A 307 -7.15 10.79 -22.83
C VAL A 307 -5.79 10.12 -23.09
N SER A 308 -5.81 8.82 -23.36
CA SER A 308 -4.63 8.06 -23.78
C SER A 308 -4.93 7.38 -25.11
N ASP A 309 -4.13 7.68 -26.13
CA ASP A 309 -4.24 7.07 -27.46
C ASP A 309 -3.91 5.58 -27.38
N ILE A 310 -2.92 5.22 -26.55
CA ILE A 310 -2.54 3.82 -26.28
C ILE A 310 -3.72 3.07 -25.65
N TYR A 311 -4.33 3.61 -24.60
CA TYR A 311 -5.49 3.00 -23.95
C TYR A 311 -6.67 2.86 -24.91
N THR A 312 -6.97 3.90 -25.69
CA THR A 312 -8.05 3.89 -26.69
C THR A 312 -7.84 2.79 -27.73
N ASN A 313 -6.60 2.61 -28.20
CA ASN A 313 -6.25 1.52 -29.12
C ASN A 313 -6.42 0.14 -28.46
N ILE A 314 -5.95 -0.04 -27.23
CA ILE A 314 -6.11 -1.29 -26.48
C ILE A 314 -7.60 -1.65 -26.31
N VAL A 315 -8.43 -0.69 -25.89
CA VAL A 315 -9.87 -0.89 -25.72
C VAL A 315 -10.55 -1.21 -27.05
N SER A 316 -10.11 -0.57 -28.15
CA SER A 316 -10.58 -0.90 -29.49
C SER A 316 -10.29 -2.35 -29.84
N LEU A 317 -9.04 -2.80 -29.69
CA LEU A 317 -8.61 -4.18 -29.95
C LEU A 317 -9.33 -5.20 -29.05
N ALA A 318 -9.51 -4.89 -27.76
CA ALA A 318 -10.25 -5.73 -26.83
C ALA A 318 -11.72 -5.91 -27.26
N ASN A 319 -12.35 -4.86 -27.78
CA ASN A 319 -13.73 -4.94 -28.27
C ASN A 319 -13.90 -5.80 -29.52
N GLU A 320 -12.85 -5.92 -30.35
CA GLU A 320 -12.90 -6.75 -31.56
C GLU A 320 -13.06 -8.25 -31.25
N PHE A 321 -12.78 -8.69 -30.03
CA PHE A 321 -13.05 -10.06 -29.58
C PHE A 321 -14.54 -10.42 -29.70
N LYS A 322 -15.47 -9.45 -29.67
CA LYS A 322 -16.91 -9.70 -29.95
C LYS A 322 -17.13 -10.35 -31.32
N SER A 323 -16.26 -10.04 -32.28
CA SER A 323 -16.32 -10.56 -33.65
C SER A 323 -15.49 -11.83 -33.87
N GLY A 324 -14.85 -12.36 -32.82
CA GLY A 324 -13.97 -13.52 -32.93
C GLY A 324 -12.54 -13.20 -33.35
N ARG A 325 -12.21 -11.94 -33.64
CA ARG A 325 -10.85 -11.51 -33.98
C ARG A 325 -9.98 -11.45 -32.72
N ILE A 326 -8.78 -12.01 -32.83
CA ILE A 326 -7.72 -11.96 -31.81
C ILE A 326 -6.60 -11.07 -32.39
N PRO A 327 -6.04 -10.13 -31.61
CA PRO A 327 -4.91 -9.30 -32.06
C PRO A 327 -3.77 -10.16 -32.63
N ASN A 328 -3.09 -9.64 -33.64
CA ASN A 328 -1.91 -10.28 -34.22
C ASN A 328 -0.61 -9.85 -33.52
N GLU A 329 0.47 -10.60 -33.78
CA GLU A 329 1.76 -10.37 -33.11
C GLU A 329 2.33 -8.98 -33.39
N ASP A 330 2.12 -8.44 -34.59
CA ASP A 330 2.60 -7.10 -34.95
C ASP A 330 1.83 -6.00 -34.18
N GLU A 331 0.52 -6.16 -33.98
CA GLU A 331 -0.34 -5.24 -33.23
C GLU A 331 0.04 -5.15 -31.75
N VAL A 332 0.56 -6.24 -31.18
CA VAL A 332 0.91 -6.34 -29.76
C VAL A 332 2.43 -6.44 -29.52
N ALA A 333 3.25 -6.23 -30.55
CA ALA A 333 4.70 -6.41 -30.47
C ALA A 333 5.37 -5.50 -29.44
N GLN A 334 4.78 -4.33 -29.19
CA GLN A 334 5.28 -3.35 -28.23
C GLN A 334 4.58 -3.42 -26.86
N TRP A 335 3.66 -4.37 -26.66
CA TRP A 335 2.92 -4.46 -25.41
C TRP A 335 3.79 -5.02 -24.29
N GLY A 336 3.82 -4.30 -23.17
CA GLY A 336 4.30 -4.81 -21.89
C GLY A 336 3.17 -5.43 -21.06
N GLY A 337 3.46 -5.69 -19.79
CA GLY A 337 2.48 -6.28 -18.87
C GLY A 337 1.22 -5.44 -18.71
N GLN A 338 1.39 -4.13 -18.58
CA GLN A 338 0.31 -3.17 -18.40
C GLN A 338 -0.68 -3.13 -19.58
N GLU A 339 -0.16 -3.11 -20.82
CA GLU A 339 -1.01 -3.11 -22.01
C GLU A 339 -1.82 -4.41 -22.11
N TRP A 340 -1.21 -5.54 -21.74
CA TRP A 340 -1.90 -6.84 -21.65
C TRP A 340 -2.95 -6.87 -20.55
N GLU A 341 -2.64 -6.39 -19.34
CA GLU A 341 -3.58 -6.28 -18.23
C GLU A 341 -4.82 -5.48 -18.66
N LEU A 342 -4.60 -4.27 -19.19
CA LEU A 342 -5.68 -3.39 -19.66
C LEU A 342 -6.52 -4.05 -20.76
N CYS A 343 -5.90 -4.74 -21.72
CA CYS A 343 -6.63 -5.48 -22.75
C CYS A 343 -7.54 -6.55 -22.15
N LEU A 344 -7.00 -7.34 -21.21
CA LEU A 344 -7.70 -8.45 -20.56
C LEU A 344 -8.87 -7.97 -19.68
N GLU A 345 -8.67 -6.88 -18.93
CA GLU A 345 -9.71 -6.26 -18.11
C GLU A 345 -10.85 -5.67 -18.94
N ASN A 346 -10.52 -5.11 -20.11
CA ASN A 346 -11.49 -4.53 -21.04
C ASN A 346 -12.10 -5.55 -22.02
N LEU A 347 -11.79 -6.84 -21.86
CA LEU A 347 -12.43 -7.87 -22.68
C LEU A 347 -13.96 -7.88 -22.47
N PRO A 348 -14.74 -7.95 -23.55
CA PRO A 348 -16.19 -8.04 -23.48
C PRO A 348 -16.68 -9.20 -22.60
N LYS A 349 -17.78 -8.99 -21.89
CA LYS A 349 -18.44 -10.06 -21.10
C LYS A 349 -18.92 -11.23 -21.96
N SER A 350 -19.11 -11.02 -23.27
CA SER A 350 -19.52 -12.04 -24.25
C SER A 350 -18.37 -12.91 -24.76
N VAL A 351 -17.14 -12.74 -24.27
CA VAL A 351 -16.01 -13.57 -24.71
C VAL A 351 -16.15 -14.99 -24.16
N GLU A 352 -16.15 -15.96 -25.07
CA GLU A 352 -16.38 -17.37 -24.77
C GLU A 352 -15.07 -18.14 -24.58
N ALA A 353 -15.17 -19.31 -23.93
CA ALA A 353 -14.01 -20.13 -23.59
C ALA A 353 -13.06 -20.47 -24.76
N PRO A 354 -13.55 -20.83 -25.97
CA PRO A 354 -12.65 -21.13 -27.10
C PRO A 354 -11.79 -19.94 -27.53
N GLN A 355 -12.27 -18.70 -27.35
CA GLN A 355 -11.53 -17.50 -27.72
C GLN A 355 -10.37 -17.24 -26.75
N LEU A 356 -10.60 -17.46 -25.45
CA LEU A 356 -9.55 -17.35 -24.44
C LEU A 356 -8.48 -18.44 -24.60
N VAL A 357 -8.90 -19.67 -24.95
CA VAL A 357 -7.96 -20.76 -25.27
C VAL A 357 -7.12 -20.42 -26.50
N ALA A 358 -7.73 -19.84 -27.55
CA ALA A 358 -7.00 -19.43 -28.73
C ALA A 358 -6.02 -18.27 -28.45
N LEU A 359 -6.44 -17.31 -27.61
CA LEU A 359 -5.60 -16.20 -27.17
C LEU A 359 -4.37 -16.70 -26.41
N ASP A 360 -4.58 -17.56 -25.43
CA ASP A 360 -3.50 -18.11 -24.60
C ASP A 360 -2.60 -19.07 -25.38
N LYS A 361 -3.15 -19.84 -26.32
CA LYS A 361 -2.32 -20.64 -27.23
C LYS A 361 -1.32 -19.79 -28.01
N ARG A 362 -1.69 -18.54 -28.32
CA ARG A 362 -0.83 -17.61 -29.07
C ARG A 362 0.17 -16.89 -28.17
N TYR A 363 -0.27 -16.40 -27.01
CA TYR A 363 0.52 -15.47 -26.19
C TYR A 363 0.97 -16.05 -24.83
N ARG A 364 0.54 -17.26 -24.47
CA ARG A 364 0.89 -17.98 -23.23
C ARG A 364 0.68 -17.15 -21.96
N LEU A 365 -0.44 -16.44 -21.91
CA LEU A 365 -0.78 -15.51 -20.83
C LEU A 365 -0.99 -16.23 -19.49
N ALA A 366 -1.50 -17.46 -19.50
CA ALA A 366 -1.66 -18.29 -18.30
C ALA A 366 -0.33 -18.66 -17.63
N GLU A 367 0.77 -18.64 -18.37
CA GLU A 367 2.12 -18.98 -17.89
C GLU A 367 3.01 -17.73 -17.76
N SER A 368 2.41 -16.53 -17.85
CA SER A 368 3.15 -15.28 -17.72
C SER A 368 3.89 -15.20 -16.38
N ARG A 369 5.10 -14.65 -16.43
CA ARG A 369 5.87 -14.30 -15.22
C ARG A 369 5.40 -12.99 -14.59
N ASP A 370 4.70 -12.17 -15.36
CA ASP A 370 3.99 -11.01 -14.87
C ASP A 370 2.64 -11.47 -14.28
N TYR A 371 2.51 -11.34 -12.96
CA TYR A 371 1.31 -11.76 -12.25
C TYR A 371 0.12 -10.86 -12.49
N GLU A 372 0.29 -9.59 -12.89
CA GLU A 372 -0.81 -8.72 -13.28
C GLU A 372 -1.49 -9.29 -14.53
N VAL A 373 -0.69 -9.63 -15.55
CA VAL A 373 -1.18 -10.29 -16.77
C VAL A 373 -1.77 -11.67 -16.47
N LYS A 374 -1.04 -12.50 -15.72
CA LYS A 374 -1.45 -13.87 -15.41
C LYS A 374 -2.80 -13.88 -14.69
N VAL A 375 -2.94 -13.06 -13.65
CA VAL A 375 -4.15 -12.99 -12.83
C VAL A 375 -5.31 -12.43 -13.63
N ALA A 376 -5.11 -11.35 -14.39
CA ALA A 376 -6.14 -10.79 -15.27
C ALA A 376 -6.65 -11.84 -16.26
N PHE A 377 -5.76 -12.60 -16.89
CA PHE A 377 -6.14 -13.67 -17.82
C PHE A 377 -6.90 -14.80 -17.10
N LEU A 378 -6.37 -15.31 -15.99
CA LEU A 378 -6.99 -16.40 -15.24
C LEU A 378 -8.36 -16.01 -14.68
N GLN A 379 -8.53 -14.76 -14.23
CA GLN A 379 -9.82 -14.22 -13.81
C GLN A 379 -10.83 -14.26 -14.96
N ARG A 380 -10.45 -13.78 -16.15
CA ARG A 380 -11.29 -13.86 -17.35
C ARG A 380 -11.64 -15.31 -17.72
N ALA A 381 -10.67 -16.21 -17.67
CA ALA A 381 -10.85 -17.63 -17.95
C ALA A 381 -11.88 -18.27 -17.00
N VAL A 382 -11.82 -17.97 -15.70
CA VAL A 382 -12.78 -18.48 -14.71
C VAL A 382 -14.17 -17.91 -14.94
N VAL A 383 -14.30 -16.59 -15.19
CA VAL A 383 -15.60 -15.95 -15.47
C VAL A 383 -16.25 -16.55 -16.72
N SER A 384 -15.46 -16.84 -17.76
CA SER A 384 -15.92 -17.52 -18.99
C SER A 384 -15.99 -19.06 -18.85
N ARG A 385 -15.85 -19.61 -17.63
CA ARG A 385 -16.00 -21.05 -17.30
C ARG A 385 -15.04 -21.98 -18.05
N CYS A 386 -13.81 -21.52 -18.31
CA CYS A 386 -12.76 -22.32 -18.93
C CYS A 386 -12.12 -23.27 -17.91
N THR A 387 -12.68 -24.47 -17.76
CA THR A 387 -12.19 -25.45 -16.77
C THR A 387 -10.76 -25.94 -17.02
N SER A 388 -10.24 -25.78 -18.25
CA SER A 388 -8.85 -26.11 -18.60
C SER A 388 -7.81 -25.34 -17.78
N TYR A 389 -8.17 -24.17 -17.26
CA TYR A 389 -7.25 -23.31 -16.49
C TYR A 389 -7.39 -23.46 -14.97
N TYR A 390 -8.30 -24.30 -14.47
CA TYR A 390 -8.56 -24.41 -13.03
C TYR A 390 -7.34 -24.92 -12.26
N ASN A 391 -6.54 -25.79 -12.85
CA ASN A 391 -5.28 -26.24 -12.25
C ASN A 391 -4.27 -25.10 -12.12
N GLU A 392 -4.18 -24.22 -13.11
CA GLU A 392 -3.27 -23.07 -13.06
C GLU A 392 -3.76 -22.01 -12.06
N VAL A 393 -5.08 -21.84 -11.94
CA VAL A 393 -5.69 -21.01 -10.87
C VAL A 393 -5.34 -21.56 -9.49
N GLU A 394 -5.51 -22.86 -9.26
CA GLU A 394 -5.17 -23.51 -7.98
C GLU A 394 -3.68 -23.33 -7.65
N LYS A 395 -2.81 -23.56 -8.63
CA LYS A 395 -1.36 -23.36 -8.48
C LYS A 395 -1.04 -21.92 -8.12
N THR A 396 -1.60 -20.96 -8.85
CA THR A 396 -1.39 -19.52 -8.63
C THR A 396 -1.82 -19.11 -7.23
N LEU A 397 -3.02 -19.51 -6.79
CA LEU A 397 -3.53 -19.20 -5.45
C LEU A 397 -2.63 -19.78 -4.35
N LYS A 398 -2.03 -20.96 -4.55
CA LYS A 398 -1.12 -21.56 -3.57
C LYS A 398 0.28 -20.96 -3.56
N GLU A 399 0.66 -20.23 -4.61
CA GLU A 399 2.01 -19.69 -4.79
C GLU A 399 2.13 -18.23 -4.31
N VAL A 400 1.05 -17.45 -4.37
CA VAL A 400 1.06 -16.02 -4.00
C VAL A 400 0.25 -15.72 -2.75
N GLY A 401 0.62 -14.63 -2.05
CA GLY A 401 -0.09 -14.14 -0.86
C GLY A 401 -0.74 -12.76 -1.02
N ARG A 402 -0.54 -12.06 -2.15
CA ARG A 402 -0.97 -10.67 -2.33
C ARG A 402 -2.49 -10.60 -2.52
N MET A 403 -3.20 -9.88 -1.66
CA MET A 403 -4.66 -9.71 -1.75
C MET A 403 -5.13 -9.21 -3.11
N LYS A 404 -4.34 -8.34 -3.78
CA LYS A 404 -4.58 -7.86 -5.16
C LYS A 404 -4.83 -9.01 -6.14
N TYR A 405 -4.17 -10.16 -5.96
CA TYR A 405 -4.31 -11.32 -6.84
C TYR A 405 -5.33 -12.35 -6.30
N LEU A 406 -5.31 -12.56 -4.99
CA LEU A 406 -6.17 -13.55 -4.34
C LEU A 406 -7.66 -13.17 -4.44
N ARG A 407 -8.01 -11.92 -4.10
CA ARG A 407 -9.40 -11.47 -4.06
C ARG A 407 -10.10 -11.60 -5.42
N PRO A 408 -9.56 -11.11 -6.54
CA PRO A 408 -10.23 -11.23 -7.84
C PRO A 408 -10.43 -12.69 -8.28
N LEU A 409 -9.43 -13.56 -8.08
CA LEU A 409 -9.53 -14.97 -8.45
C LEU A 409 -10.55 -15.73 -7.59
N TYR A 410 -10.53 -15.56 -6.27
CA TYR A 410 -11.54 -16.18 -5.40
C TYR A 410 -12.94 -15.64 -5.70
N THR A 411 -13.07 -14.34 -5.95
CA THR A 411 -14.35 -13.71 -6.32
C THR A 411 -14.87 -14.30 -7.63
N ALA A 412 -14.03 -14.42 -8.65
CA ALA A 412 -14.39 -15.03 -9.92
C ALA A 412 -14.81 -16.51 -9.76
N LEU A 413 -14.08 -17.28 -8.95
CA LEU A 413 -14.41 -18.67 -8.65
C LEU A 413 -15.78 -18.80 -7.97
N VAL A 414 -16.08 -17.92 -6.99
CA VAL A 414 -17.36 -17.91 -6.28
C VAL A 414 -18.50 -17.47 -7.19
N GLN A 415 -18.32 -16.41 -7.99
CA GLN A 415 -19.32 -15.93 -8.94
C GLN A 415 -19.58 -16.93 -10.09
N GLY A 416 -18.53 -17.63 -10.53
CA GLY A 416 -18.61 -18.69 -11.52
C GLY A 416 -19.25 -19.98 -11.00
N ALA A 417 -19.29 -20.19 -9.68
CA ALA A 417 -19.75 -21.42 -9.05
C ALA A 417 -21.28 -21.61 -9.09
N GLY A 418 -21.78 -22.04 -10.24
CA GLY A 418 -23.19 -22.41 -10.44
C GLY A 418 -23.53 -23.81 -9.95
N ARG A 419 -22.51 -24.66 -9.71
CA ARG A 419 -22.65 -26.07 -9.30
C ARG A 419 -21.95 -26.36 -7.98
N ASP A 420 -22.47 -27.32 -7.22
CA ASP A 420 -21.90 -27.72 -5.92
C ASP A 420 -20.41 -28.11 -6.01
N GLY A 421 -20.01 -28.72 -7.13
CA GLY A 421 -18.61 -29.08 -7.38
C GLY A 421 -17.64 -27.90 -7.44
N GLU A 422 -18.03 -26.76 -8.02
CA GLU A 422 -17.18 -25.56 -8.13
C GLU A 422 -17.05 -24.84 -6.77
N LYS A 423 -18.12 -24.87 -5.96
CA LYS A 423 -18.08 -24.37 -4.57
C LYS A 423 -17.18 -25.24 -3.70
N MET A 424 -17.27 -26.56 -3.83
CA MET A 424 -16.40 -27.49 -3.11
C MET A 424 -14.95 -27.32 -3.53
N PHE A 425 -14.67 -27.17 -4.83
CA PHE A 425 -13.33 -26.88 -5.34
C PHE A 425 -12.74 -25.61 -4.72
N THR A 426 -13.50 -24.51 -4.73
CA THR A 426 -13.05 -23.22 -4.16
C THR A 426 -12.77 -23.32 -2.66
N ARG A 427 -13.68 -23.96 -1.90
CA ARG A 427 -13.50 -24.17 -0.45
C ARG A 427 -12.29 -25.02 -0.13
N ARG A 428 -12.07 -26.10 -0.91
CA ARG A 428 -10.90 -26.97 -0.76
C ARG A 428 -9.62 -26.17 -0.96
N ILE A 429 -9.49 -25.43 -2.07
CA ILE A 429 -8.30 -24.63 -2.35
C ILE A 429 -8.05 -23.63 -1.23
N PHE A 430 -9.08 -22.90 -0.81
CA PHE A 430 -8.93 -21.95 0.30
C PHE A 430 -8.48 -22.65 1.57
N SER A 431 -9.06 -23.79 1.94
CA SER A 431 -8.65 -24.53 3.15
C SER A 431 -7.21 -25.04 3.12
N GLU A 432 -6.70 -25.33 1.92
CA GLU A 432 -5.32 -25.79 1.75
C GLU A 432 -4.33 -24.62 1.72
N ALA A 433 -4.69 -23.50 1.08
CA ALA A 433 -3.79 -22.35 0.86
C ALA A 433 -3.81 -21.34 2.01
N CYS A 434 -4.91 -21.21 2.76
CA CYS A 434 -5.08 -20.16 3.78
C CYS A 434 -4.06 -20.23 4.92
N VAL A 435 -3.45 -21.40 5.14
CA VAL A 435 -2.38 -21.58 6.13
C VAL A 435 -1.12 -20.77 5.77
N GLY A 436 -0.88 -20.53 4.48
CA GLY A 436 0.26 -19.76 3.98
C GLY A 436 -0.01 -18.27 3.76
N TYR A 437 -1.26 -17.82 3.83
CA TYR A 437 -1.62 -16.42 3.60
C TYR A 437 -1.30 -15.54 4.80
N HIS A 438 -1.21 -14.24 4.54
CA HIS A 438 -1.26 -13.25 5.62
C HIS A 438 -2.61 -13.36 6.36
N PRO A 439 -2.67 -13.13 7.68
CA PRO A 439 -3.94 -13.17 8.43
C PRO A 439 -5.02 -12.15 8.02
N ILE A 440 -4.68 -11.16 7.17
CA ILE A 440 -5.60 -10.16 6.61
C ILE A 440 -6.09 -10.73 5.27
#